data_AF-A0A7L5ABR1-F1
#
_entry.id   AF-A0A7L5ABR1-F1
#
_cell.length_a   1.000
_cell.length_b   1.000
_cell.length_c   1.000
_cell.angle_alpha   90.00
_cell.angle_beta   90.00
_cell.angle_gamma   90.00
#
_symmetry.space_group_name_H-M   'P 1'
#
loop_
_entity.id
_entity.type
_entity.pdbx_description
1 polymer ?
#
loop_
_entity_poly.entity_id
_entity_poly.type
_entity_poly.pdbx_seq_one_letter_code
_entity_poly.pdbx_strand_id
1 'polypeptide(L)' 'MVVCEEFIGKVVKAFTLYEDSGEGPEICIEFTDGTVFSSCLKTSTSLEAKMTRDDGGQPRLLKDYSTPAIPR' A
#
# COMPACT_ATOMS: atom_id res chain seq x y z
N MET A 1 -10.42 6.55 7.92
CA MET A 1 -10.81 5.35 8.69
C MET A 1 -11.75 4.55 7.81
N VAL A 2 -11.45 3.28 7.56
CA VAL A 2 -12.37 2.38 6.85
C VAL A 2 -13.08 1.54 7.91
N VAL A 3 -14.39 1.44 7.82
CA VAL A 3 -15.21 0.61 8.71
C VAL A 3 -15.73 -0.56 7.89
N CYS A 4 -15.40 -1.78 8.32
CA CYS A 4 -15.87 -3.00 7.71
C CYS A 4 -17.09 -3.50 8.50
N GLU A 5 -18.27 -3.00 8.13
CA GLU A 5 -19.54 -3.27 8.80
C GLU A 5 -19.89 -4.76 8.82
N GLU A 6 -19.45 -5.50 7.81
CA GLU A 6 -19.69 -6.94 7.66
C GLU A 6 -19.06 -7.79 8.77
N PHE A 7 -18.08 -7.27 9.53
CA PHE A 7 -17.44 -7.99 10.64
C PHE A 7 -17.98 -7.59 12.03
N ILE A 8 -18.90 -6.62 12.11
CA ILE A 8 -19.45 -6.17 13.40
C ILE A 8 -20.19 -7.31 14.08
N GLY A 9 -19.84 -7.57 15.35
CA GLY A 9 -20.47 -8.62 16.16
C GLY A 9 -19.98 -10.04 15.87
N LYS A 10 -19.04 -10.24 14.93
CA LYS A 10 -18.46 -11.55 14.69
C LYS A 10 -17.50 -11.97 15.80
N VAL A 11 -17.41 -13.29 16.02
CA VAL A 11 -16.49 -13.88 16.98
C VAL A 11 -15.22 -14.33 16.27
N VAL A 12 -14.08 -13.86 16.77
CA VAL A 12 -12.75 -14.25 16.27
C VAL A 12 -12.46 -15.68 16.70
N LYS A 13 -12.11 -16.51 15.72
CA LYS A 13 -11.61 -17.88 15.90
C LYS A 13 -10.09 -17.91 15.98
N ALA A 14 -9.41 -17.19 15.09
CA ALA A 14 -7.95 -17.07 15.08
C ALA A 14 -7.53 -15.67 14.64
N PHE A 15 -6.43 -15.18 15.21
CA PHE A 15 -5.83 -13.90 14.87
C PHE A 15 -4.33 -14.10 14.65
N THR A 16 -3.88 -13.87 13.43
CA THR A 16 -2.51 -14.12 12.99
C THR A 16 -1.85 -12.79 12.59
N LEU A 17 -0.68 -12.53 13.16
CA LEU A 17 0.24 -11.49 12.71
C LEU A 17 1.34 -12.18 11.92
N TYR A 18 1.54 -11.77 10.67
CA TYR A 18 2.66 -12.28 9.87
C TYR A 18 3.91 -11.45 10.15
N GLU A 19 5.08 -12.06 9.95
CA GLU A 19 6.34 -11.34 9.96
C GLU A 19 6.30 -10.23 8.90
N ASP A 20 7.01 -9.13 9.18
CA ASP A 20 7.12 -8.02 8.24
C ASP A 20 7.82 -8.52 6.98
N SER A 21 7.06 -8.55 5.89
CA SER A 21 7.55 -8.97 4.58
C SER A 21 7.96 -7.74 3.79
N GLY A 22 8.69 -7.91 2.68
CA GLY A 22 8.98 -6.82 1.74
C GLY A 22 7.75 -6.24 1.02
N GLU A 23 6.54 -6.58 1.48
CA GLU A 23 5.26 -6.01 1.04
C GLU A 23 4.55 -5.28 2.20
N GLY A 24 5.17 -5.24 3.38
CA GLY A 24 4.66 -4.65 4.61
C GLY A 24 3.98 -5.64 5.56
N PRO A 25 3.52 -5.14 6.73
CA PRO A 25 2.91 -5.98 7.76
C PRO A 25 1.52 -6.46 7.34
N GLU A 26 1.27 -7.74 7.56
CA GLU A 26 -0.01 -8.40 7.27
C GLU A 26 -0.65 -8.96 8.55
N ILE A 27 -1.97 -8.85 8.62
CA ILE A 27 -2.82 -9.51 9.62
C ILE A 27 -3.83 -10.41 8.92
N CYS A 28 -4.21 -11.51 9.58
CA CYS A 28 -5.33 -12.35 9.17
C CYS A 28 -6.20 -12.70 10.37
N ILE A 29 -7.52 -12.62 10.19
CA ILE A 29 -8.53 -12.91 11.19
C ILE A 29 -9.49 -13.95 10.60
N GLU A 30 -9.54 -15.12 11.22
CA GLU A 30 -10.57 -16.11 10.94
C GLU A 30 -11.72 -15.92 11.93
N PHE A 31 -12.95 -15.92 11.44
CA PHE A 31 -14.15 -15.87 12.28
C PHE A 31 -14.78 -17.25 12.43
N THR A 32 -15.55 -17.45 13.49
CA THR A 32 -16.21 -18.75 13.77
C THR A 32 -17.28 -19.12 12.75
N ASP A 33 -17.80 -18.15 11.99
CA ASP A 33 -18.75 -18.36 10.90
C ASP A 33 -18.10 -18.82 9.59
N GLY A 34 -16.76 -19.00 9.60
CA GLY A 34 -15.98 -19.44 8.45
C GLY A 34 -15.49 -18.31 7.54
N THR A 35 -15.86 -17.05 7.79
CA THR A 35 -15.31 -15.92 7.05
C THR A 35 -13.87 -15.59 7.50
N VAL A 36 -13.09 -15.02 6.57
CA VAL A 36 -11.69 -14.66 6.81
C VAL A 36 -11.45 -13.24 6.33
N PHE A 37 -10.81 -12.43 7.16
CA PHE A 37 -10.35 -11.08 6.85
C PHE A 37 -8.83 -11.06 6.83
N SER A 38 -8.21 -10.65 5.73
CA SER A 38 -6.78 -10.34 5.67
C SER A 38 -6.60 -8.86 5.30
N SER A 39 -5.60 -8.23 5.93
CA SER A 39 -5.21 -6.86 5.64
C SER A 39 -3.70 -6.72 5.67
N CYS A 40 -3.16 -6.04 4.66
CA CYS A 40 -1.74 -5.76 4.53
C CYS A 40 -1.54 -4.26 4.27
N LEU A 41 -0.61 -3.64 5.01
CA LEU A 41 -0.21 -2.26 4.78
C LEU A 41 0.95 -2.22 3.78
N LYS A 42 0.63 -1.95 2.51
CA LYS A 42 1.64 -1.80 1.46
C LYS A 42 2.17 -0.37 1.40
N THR A 43 3.48 -0.22 1.41
CA THR A 43 4.13 1.06 1.09
C THR A 43 4.86 0.95 -0.24
N SER A 44 4.69 1.94 -1.11
CA SER A 44 5.42 2.03 -2.36
C SER A 44 6.21 3.32 -2.39
N THR A 45 7.50 3.22 -2.74
CA THR A 45 8.38 4.39 -2.85
C THR A 45 8.81 4.55 -4.30
N SER A 46 8.56 5.71 -4.88
CA SER A 46 9.11 6.13 -6.19
C SER A 46 10.05 7.31 -6.00
N LEU A 47 11.07 7.40 -6.86
CA LEU A 47 11.83 8.63 -7.05
C LEU A 47 11.17 9.40 -8.19
N GLU A 48 10.86 10.68 -7.97
CA GLU A 48 10.48 11.59 -9.04
C GLU A 48 11.57 12.63 -9.25
N ALA A 49 12.12 12.71 -10.46
CA ALA A 49 13.17 13.65 -10.78
C ALA A 49 13.12 14.01 -12.27
N LYS A 50 12.94 15.29 -12.58
CA LYS A 50 12.83 15.80 -13.95
C LYS A 50 13.77 16.98 -14.15
N MET A 51 14.55 16.95 -15.23
CA MET A 51 15.33 18.08 -15.69
C MET A 51 14.52 18.84 -16.74
N THR A 52 14.17 20.09 -16.44
CA THR A 52 13.46 20.98 -17.35
C THR A 52 14.34 22.16 -17.75
N ARG A 53 14.03 22.77 -18.89
CA ARG A 53 14.56 24.07 -19.30
C ARG A 53 13.41 25.03 -19.51
N ASP A 54 13.53 26.21 -18.93
CA ASP A 54 12.62 27.31 -19.16
C ASP A 54 13.26 28.27 -20.17
N ASP A 55 12.61 28.41 -21.34
CA ASP A 55 13.04 29.29 -22.43
C ASP A 55 12.09 30.52 -22.55
N GLY A 56 11.40 30.90 -21.47
CA GLY A 56 10.47 32.04 -21.43
C GLY A 56 9.04 31.70 -21.86
N GLY A 57 8.62 30.45 -21.59
CA GLY A 57 7.34 29.88 -22.02
C GLY A 57 6.96 28.67 -21.17
N GLN A 58 6.39 27.62 -21.78
CA GLN A 58 6.09 26.38 -21.05
C GLN A 58 7.39 25.57 -20.86
N PRO A 59 7.78 25.18 -19.63
CA PRO A 59 9.04 24.48 -19.38
C PRO A 59 9.13 23.19 -20.20
N ARG A 60 10.21 23.05 -20.98
CA ARG A 60 10.46 21.86 -21.78
C ARG A 60 11.13 20.79 -20.92
N LEU A 61 10.56 19.59 -20.86
CA LEU A 61 11.20 18.43 -20.26
C LEU A 61 12.40 18.03 -21.11
N LEU A 62 13.60 18.06 -20.50
CA LEU A 62 14.84 17.60 -21.14
C LEU A 62 15.11 16.14 -20.82
N LYS A 63 14.87 15.72 -19.57
CA LYS A 63 15.11 14.35 -19.14
C LYS A 63 14.28 13.99 -17.91
N ASP A 64 13.79 12.76 -17.88
CA ASP A 64 13.14 12.15 -16.73
C ASP A 64 14.08 11.10 -16.12
N TYR A 65 14.33 11.21 -14.82
CA TYR A 65 15.14 10.31 -14.01
C TYR A 65 14.28 9.57 -12.98
N SER A 66 12.96 9.67 -13.08
CA SER A 66 12.04 9.04 -12.15
C SER A 66 12.16 7.52 -12.21
N THR A 67 12.09 6.88 -11.06
CA THR A 67 12.06 5.41 -10.98
C THR A 67 10.63 4.95 -10.74
N PRO A 68 10.22 3.80 -11.29
CA PRO A 68 8.94 3.20 -10.94
C PRO A 68 8.86 2.96 -9.43
N ALA A 69 7.64 2.98 -8.90
CA ALA A 69 7.42 2.68 -7.50
C ALA A 69 7.87 1.26 -7.19
N ILE A 70 8.75 1.11 -6.20
CA ILE A 70 9.22 -0.20 -5.74
C ILE A 70 8.39 -0.54 -4.49
N PRO A 71 7.74 -1.73 -4.44
CA PRO A 71 7.14 -2.26 -3.23
C PRO A 71 8.20 -2.38 -2.14
N ARG A 72 7.86 -2.00 -0.90
CA ARG A 72 8.73 -2.14 0.27
C ARG A 72 8.13 -3.06 1.31
#